data_AF-A0A535LXU8-F1
#
_entry.id   AF-A0A535LXU8-F1
#
_cell.length_a   1.000
_cell.length_b   1.000
_cell.length_c   1.000
_cell.angle_alpha   90.00
_cell.angle_beta   90.00
_cell.angle_gamma   90.00
#
_symmetry.space_group_name_H-M   'P 1'
#
loop_
_entity.id
_entity.type
_entity.pdbx_description
1 polymer ?
#
loop_
_entity_poly.entity_id
_entity_poly.type
_entity_poly.pdbx_seq_one_letter_code
_entity_poly.pdbx_strand_id
1 'polypeptide(L)' 'MAHRSEAELLAERDLILAAQRDRAAFAPLYERYVDQIFAYALTLTQNREHAEDVTAATFARAVEELPRFEWRGVPYSAWL' A
#
# COMPACT_ATOMS: atom_id res chain seq x y z
N MET A 1 -17.57 1.66 -2.16
CA MET A 1 -16.47 0.85 -1.61
C MET A 1 -16.11 -0.19 -2.65
N ALA A 2 -14.88 -0.19 -3.16
CA ALA A 2 -14.48 -1.06 -4.26
C ALA A 2 -14.72 -2.52 -3.87
N HIS A 3 -15.68 -3.18 -4.52
CA HIS A 3 -15.90 -4.60 -4.40
C HIS A 3 -14.75 -5.26 -5.17
N ARG A 4 -13.58 -5.38 -4.55
CA ARG A 4 -12.50 -6.19 -5.12
C ARG A 4 -12.98 -7.63 -5.14
N SER A 5 -12.90 -8.22 -6.32
CA SER A 5 -13.18 -9.64 -6.49
C SER A 5 -12.21 -10.46 -5.64
N GLU A 6 -12.64 -11.66 -5.25
CA GLU A 6 -11.81 -12.60 -4.49
C GLU A 6 -10.46 -12.87 -5.21
N ALA A 7 -10.48 -12.95 -6.54
CA ALA A 7 -9.27 -13.12 -7.35
C ALA A 7 -8.28 -11.96 -7.19
N GLU A 8 -8.75 -10.72 -7.13
CA GLU A 8 -7.88 -9.54 -6.93
C GLU A 8 -7.29 -9.48 -5.52
N LEU A 9 -8.05 -9.95 -4.52
CA LEU A 9 -7.60 -10.06 -3.13
C LEU A 9 -6.53 -11.14 -2.97
N LEU A 10 -6.68 -12.27 -3.67
CA LEU A 10 -5.68 -13.34 -3.70
C LEU A 10 -4.40 -12.91 -4.43
N ALA A 11 -4.53 -12.27 -5.59
CA ALA A 11 -3.37 -11.73 -6.32
C ALA A 11 -2.60 -10.70 -5.48
N GLU A 12 -3.31 -9.87 -4.73
CA GLU A 12 -2.70 -8.93 -3.78
C GLU A 12 -1.97 -9.63 -2.62
N ARG A 13 -2.58 -10.68 -2.05
CA ARG A 13 -1.93 -11.50 -1.03
C ARG A 13 -0.61 -12.07 -1.56
N ASP A 14 -0.58 -12.57 -2.79
CA ASP A 14 0.64 -13.13 -3.38
C ASP A 14 1.75 -12.08 -3.54
N LEU A 15 1.39 -10.85 -3.91
CA LEU A 15 2.33 -9.72 -3.95
C LEU A 15 2.87 -9.38 -2.54
N ILE A 16 2.02 -9.38 -1.52
CA ILE A 16 2.43 -9.15 -0.13
C ILE A 16 3.41 -10.23 0.33
N LEU A 17 3.10 -11.50 0.08
CA LEU A 17 3.96 -12.63 0.44
C LEU A 17 5.30 -12.59 -0.31
N ALA A 18 5.30 -12.18 -1.59
CA ALA A 18 6.52 -11.97 -2.35
C ALA A 18 7.36 -10.84 -1.75
N ALA A 19 6.74 -9.70 -1.46
CA ALA A 19 7.39 -8.52 -0.90
C ALA A 19 7.92 -8.71 0.53
N GLN A 20 7.32 -9.62 1.31
CA GLN A 20 7.85 -10.07 2.60
C GLN A 20 9.18 -10.84 2.48
N ARG A 21 9.39 -11.54 1.36
CA ARG A 21 10.59 -12.36 1.12
C ARG A 21 11.66 -11.58 0.36
N ASP A 22 11.24 -10.70 -0.53
CA ASP A 22 12.11 -9.87 -1.37
C ASP A 22 11.57 -8.44 -1.41
N ARG A 23 12.34 -7.49 -0.87
CA ARG A 23 11.96 -6.07 -0.91
C ARG A 23 11.82 -5.53 -2.33
N ALA A 24 12.50 -6.09 -3.33
CA ALA A 24 12.33 -5.68 -4.72
C ALA A 24 10.91 -5.99 -5.25
N ALA A 25 10.24 -7.01 -4.69
CA ALA A 25 8.87 -7.36 -5.03
C ALA A 25 7.82 -6.41 -4.41
N PHE A 26 8.23 -5.37 -3.67
CA PHE A 26 7.33 -4.34 -3.18
C PHE A 26 6.88 -3.35 -4.26
N ALA A 27 7.65 -3.19 -5.35
CA ALA A 27 7.36 -2.20 -6.39
C ALA A 27 5.94 -2.29 -6.97
N PRO A 28 5.38 -3.47 -7.28
CA PRO A 28 3.99 -3.57 -7.76
C PRO A 28 2.94 -3.14 -6.73
N LEU A 29 3.21 -3.32 -5.43
CA LEU A 29 2.32 -2.82 -4.36
C LEU A 29 2.40 -1.29 -4.30
N TYR A 30 3.60 -0.73 -4.40
CA TYR A 30 3.79 0.72 -4.44
C TYR A 30 3.04 1.34 -5.62
N GLU A 31 3.28 0.87 -6.85
CA GLU A 31 2.63 1.38 -8.06
C GLU A 31 1.11 1.32 -7.99
N ARG A 32 0.56 0.27 -7.38
CA ARG A 32 -0.88 0.11 -7.20
C ARG A 32 -1.50 1.14 -6.24
N TYR A 33 -0.74 1.57 -5.23
CA TYR A 33 -1.27 2.36 -4.11
C TYR A 33 -0.82 3.80 -4.06
N VAL A 34 0.28 4.14 -4.73
CA VAL A 34 0.87 5.48 -4.65
C VAL A 34 -0.12 6.57 -5.02
N ASP A 35 -0.86 6.41 -6.13
CA ASP A 35 -1.83 7.42 -6.57
C ASP A 35 -2.99 7.58 -5.59
N GLN A 36 -3.47 6.47 -5.02
CA GLN A 36 -4.57 6.48 -4.05
C GLN A 36 -4.15 7.14 -2.74
N ILE A 37 -2.97 6.79 -2.20
CA ILE A 37 -2.44 7.34 -0.95
C ILE A 37 -2.07 8.81 -1.15
N PHE A 38 -1.46 9.16 -2.28
CA PHE A 38 -1.13 10.54 -2.60
C PHE A 38 -2.39 11.41 -2.74
N ALA A 39 -3.42 10.94 -3.44
CA ALA A 39 -4.68 11.67 -3.56
C ALA A 39 -5.36 11.87 -2.20
N TYR A 40 -5.31 10.86 -1.32
CA TYR A 40 -5.83 10.96 0.03
C TYR A 40 -5.01 11.91 0.91
N ALA A 41 -3.68 11.85 0.84
CA ALA A 41 -2.81 12.77 1.55
C ALA A 41 -3.04 14.22 1.07
N LEU A 42 -3.19 14.43 -0.23
CA LEU A 42 -3.45 15.75 -0.82
C LEU A 42 -4.78 16.35 -0.36
N THR A 43 -5.82 15.53 -0.20
CA THR A 43 -7.12 16.03 0.30
C THR A 43 -7.01 16.46 1.76
N LEU A 44 -6.16 15.82 2.56
CA LEU A 44 -5.93 16.15 3.96
C LEU A 44 -5.00 17.35 4.16
N THR A 45 -3.88 17.41 3.44
CA THR A 45 -2.86 18.45 3.62
C THR A 45 -3.19 19.73 2.86
N GLN A 46 -3.99 19.64 1.78
CA GLN A 46 -4.21 20.73 0.82
C GLN A 46 -2.90 21.35 0.29
N ASN A 47 -1.80 20.60 0.36
CA ASN A 47 -0.46 21.01 -0.02
C ASN A 47 0.26 19.82 -0.65
N ARG A 48 0.76 20.03 -1.87
CA ARG A 48 1.43 18.99 -2.65
C ARG A 48 2.69 18.45 -1.98
N GLU A 49 3.58 19.32 -1.53
CA GLU A 49 4.85 18.94 -0.89
C GLU A 49 4.59 18.10 0.38
N HIS A 50 3.67 18.56 1.23
CA HIS A 50 3.27 17.79 2.41
C HIS A 50 2.61 16.44 2.04
N ALA A 51 1.85 16.38 0.93
CA ALA A 51 1.26 15.13 0.48
C ALA A 51 2.32 14.14 -0.04
N GLU A 52 3.35 14.63 -0.74
CA GLU A 52 4.50 13.83 -1.17
C GLU A 52 5.24 13.27 0.05
N ASP A 53 5.49 14.09 1.07
CA ASP A 53 6.14 13.67 2.32
C ASP A 53 5.33 12.61 3.08
N VAL A 54 4.03 12.82 3.23
CA VAL A 54 3.13 11.85 3.89
C VAL A 54 3.12 10.54 3.12
N THR A 55 3.03 10.60 1.79
CA THR A 55 3.03 9.40 0.94
C THR A 55 4.33 8.62 1.11
N ALA A 56 5.48 9.31 1.04
CA ALA A 56 6.79 8.69 1.25
C ALA A 56 6.91 8.06 2.63
N ALA A 57 6.47 8.74 3.69
CA ALA A 57 6.49 8.24 5.06
C ALA A 57 5.61 6.99 5.24
N THR A 58 4.40 6.99 4.64
CA THR A 58 3.49 5.84 4.66
C THR A 58 4.16 4.62 4.03
N PHE A 59 4.74 4.74 2.84
CA PHE A 59 5.38 3.60 2.18
C PHE A 59 6.69 3.16 2.84
N ALA A 60 7.46 4.10 3.40
CA ALA A 60 8.66 3.76 4.18
C ALA A 60 8.29 2.86 5.37
N ARG A 61 7.27 3.26 6.14
CA ARG A 61 6.74 2.47 7.26
C ARG A 61 6.12 1.15 6.79
N ALA A 62 5.42 1.17 5.65
CA ALA A 62 4.85 -0.02 5.07
C ALA A 62 5.92 -1.08 4.79
N VAL A 63 7.04 -0.71 4.17
CA VAL A 63 8.15 -1.63 3.88
C VAL A 63 8.81 -2.17 5.16
N GLU A 64 8.94 -1.33 6.20
CA GLU A 64 9.53 -1.74 7.49
C GLU A 64 8.65 -2.73 8.25
N GLU A 65 7.34 -2.51 8.27
CA GLU A 65 6.37 -3.35 9.00
C GLU A 65 5.87 -4.55 8.17
N LEU A 66 6.10 -4.55 6.86
CA LEU A 66 5.66 -5.61 5.95
C LEU A 66 6.03 -7.03 6.40
N PRO A 67 7.25 -7.32 6.92
CA PRO A 67 7.60 -8.67 7.38
C PRO A 67 6.73 -9.18 8.53
N ARG A 68 6.08 -8.28 9.29
CA ARG A 68 5.21 -8.60 10.43
C ARG A 68 3.72 -8.53 10.07
N PHE A 69 3.41 -8.07 8.86
CA PHE A 69 2.05 -7.92 8.40
C PHE A 69 1.37 -9.27 8.17
N GLU A 70 0.15 -9.42 8.69
CA GLU A 70 -0.70 -10.59 8.47
C GLU A 70 -1.88 -10.21 7.58
N TRP A 71 -1.99 -10.85 6.43
CA TRP A 71 -3.13 -10.64 5.55
C TRP A 71 -4.39 -11.33 6.09
N ARG A 72 -5.48 -10.56 6.25
CA ARG A 72 -6.73 -11.01 6.92
C ARG A 72 -7.97 -10.99 6.02
N GLY A 73 -7.80 -11.07 4.70
CA GLY A 73 -8.94 -11.03 3.76
C GLY A 73 -9.49 -9.64 3.47
N VAL A 74 -8.78 -8.59 3.91
CA VAL A 74 -9.12 -7.20 3.61
C VAL A 74 -8.10 -6.58 2.66
N PRO A 75 -8.52 -5.57 1.88
CA PRO A 75 -7.63 -4.74 1.07
C PRO A 75 -6.37 -4.27 1.81
N TYR A 76 -5.20 -4.39 1.20
CA TYR A 76 -3.95 -3.83 1.74
C TYR A 76 -4.04 -2.31 1.98
N SER A 77 -4.80 -1.59 1.15
CA SER A 77 -5.11 -0.16 1.38
C SER A 77 -5.84 0.14 2.69
N ALA A 78 -6.42 -0.85 3.37
CA ALA A 78 -7.02 -0.63 4.69
C ALA A 78 -5.97 -0.58 5.81
N TRP A 79 -4.74 -0.98 5.51
CA TRP A 79 -3.61 -0.99 6.44
C TRP A 79 -2.60 0.13 6.17
N LEU A 80 -2.46 0.58 4.91
CA LEU A 80 -1.68 1.76 4.52
C LEU A 80 -2.30 3.06 5.04
#